data_AF-A0A1G7Q253-F1
#
_entry.id   AF-A0A1G7Q253-F1
#
_cell.length_a   1.000
_cell.length_b   1.000
_cell.length_c   1.000
_cell.angle_alpha   90.00
_cell.angle_beta   90.00
_cell.angle_gamma   90.00
#
_symmetry.space_group_name_H-M   'P 1'
#
loop_
_entity.id
_entity.type
_entity.pdbx_description
1 polymer ?
#
loop_
_entity_poly.entity_id
_entity_poly.type
_entity_poly.pdbx_seq_one_letter_code
_entity_poly.pdbx_strand_id
1 'polypeptide(L)'
;MLSKGTPAAYSDAMTGTPFSPRMSQAETSALVTDAADRLVHTLADRVLRPQPGPEDEAGADRARALARLHVLANLEQAVHHLQYGAARAAAAAGAGYPQIGDASNMSRQGARRRWPGLVTNAMPHSPTRTITRSS
;
A
#
# COMPACT_ATOMS: atom_id res chain seq x y z
N MET A 1 -10.08 27.72 -45.72
CA MET A 1 -9.47 28.10 -44.43
C MET A 1 -9.62 26.91 -43.49
N LEU A 2 -8.51 26.21 -43.19
CA LEU A 2 -8.54 24.99 -42.38
C LEU A 2 -8.72 25.38 -40.90
N SER A 3 -9.81 24.89 -40.31
CA SER A 3 -10.03 24.92 -38.86
C SER A 3 -9.01 23.99 -38.20
N LYS A 4 -8.04 24.54 -37.48
CA LYS A 4 -7.13 23.75 -36.63
C LYS A 4 -7.90 23.36 -35.38
N GLY A 5 -8.29 22.08 -35.30
CA GLY A 5 -8.81 21.47 -34.09
C GLY A 5 -7.80 21.59 -32.97
N THR A 6 -8.26 22.11 -31.83
CA THR A 6 -7.57 22.09 -30.54
C THR A 6 -7.20 20.65 -30.19
N PRO A 7 -5.92 20.32 -29.92
CA PRO A 7 -5.60 19.01 -29.38
C PRO A 7 -6.15 18.92 -27.95
N ALA A 8 -6.94 17.87 -27.72
CA ALA A 8 -7.53 17.53 -26.44
C ALA A 8 -6.47 17.47 -25.33
N ALA A 9 -6.78 18.12 -24.22
CA ALA A 9 -6.05 18.04 -22.96
C ALA A 9 -6.16 16.63 -22.35
N TYR A 10 -5.48 15.64 -22.96
CA TYR A 10 -5.52 14.23 -22.55
C TYR A 10 -4.27 13.80 -21.76
N SER A 11 -3.65 14.72 -21.02
CA SER A 11 -2.41 14.41 -20.27
C SER A 11 -2.40 14.78 -18.79
N ASP A 12 -3.48 15.36 -18.25
CA ASP A 12 -3.50 15.81 -16.85
C ASP A 12 -4.33 14.90 -15.91
N ALA A 13 -5.16 14.00 -16.47
CA ALA A 13 -6.02 13.10 -15.68
C ALA A 13 -5.31 11.83 -15.15
N MET A 14 -4.01 11.64 -15.43
CA MET A 14 -3.24 10.42 -15.09
C MET A 14 -2.12 10.66 -14.05
N THR A 15 -2.08 11.85 -13.44
CA THR A 15 -1.04 12.25 -12.49
C THR A 15 -1.69 12.64 -11.16
N GLY A 16 -1.63 11.74 -10.17
CA GLY A 16 -2.10 11.99 -8.80
C GLY A 16 -2.88 10.84 -8.17
N THR A 17 -2.87 10.77 -6.84
CA THR A 17 -3.69 9.85 -6.06
C THR A 17 -5.18 10.19 -6.18
N PRO A 18 -6.08 9.21 -6.42
CA PRO A 18 -7.52 9.45 -6.57
C PRO A 18 -8.24 9.73 -5.24
N PHE A 19 -7.51 10.19 -4.22
CA PHE A 19 -8.02 10.47 -2.89
C PHE A 19 -7.34 11.70 -2.30
N SER A 20 -8.08 12.45 -1.50
CA SER A 20 -7.57 13.57 -0.72
C SER A 20 -7.39 13.12 0.74
N PRO A 21 -6.18 13.20 1.31
CA PRO A 21 -5.97 12.84 2.70
C PRO A 21 -6.72 13.82 3.62
N ARG A 22 -7.40 13.28 4.63
CA ARG A 22 -8.11 14.07 5.66
C ARG A 22 -7.19 14.57 6.78
N MET A 23 -6.01 13.97 6.88
CA MET A 23 -4.99 14.24 7.90
C MET A 23 -3.65 14.41 7.18
N SER A 24 -2.73 15.16 7.78
CA SER A 24 -1.36 15.24 7.24
C SER A 24 -0.68 13.87 7.26
N GLN A 25 0.40 13.74 6.49
CA GLN A 25 1.21 12.52 6.49
C GLN A 25 1.78 12.20 7.88
N ALA A 26 2.16 13.22 8.65
CA ALA A 26 2.69 13.07 10.00
C ALA A 26 1.61 12.56 10.97
N GLU A 27 0.42 13.14 10.94
CA GLU A 27 -0.70 12.70 11.78
C GLU A 27 -1.16 11.29 11.42
N THR A 28 -1.23 10.97 10.11
CA THR A 28 -1.54 9.62 9.64
C THR A 28 -0.49 8.62 10.13
N SER A 29 0.81 8.96 10.03
CA SER A 29 1.91 8.11 10.51
C SER A 29 1.84 7.88 12.02
N ALA A 30 1.53 8.92 12.79
CA ALA A 30 1.37 8.82 14.24
C ALA A 30 0.20 7.91 14.61
N LEU A 31 -0.96 8.09 13.97
CA LEU A 31 -2.14 7.26 14.19
C LEU A 31 -1.89 5.78 13.83
N VAL A 32 -1.23 5.52 12.70
CA VAL A 32 -0.88 4.16 12.27
C VAL A 32 0.13 3.52 13.24
N THR A 33 1.11 4.27 13.72
CA THR A 33 2.11 3.77 14.67
C THR A 33 1.46 3.39 16.00
N ASP A 34 0.60 4.25 16.54
CA ASP A 34 -0.14 4.00 17.78
C ASP A 34 -1.11 2.81 17.65
N ALA A 35 -1.78 2.68 16.50
CA ALA A 35 -2.61 1.50 16.21
C ALA A 35 -1.78 0.20 16.10
N ALA A 36 -0.62 0.27 15.44
CA ALA A 36 0.27 -0.88 15.30
C ALA A 36 0.87 -1.30 16.65
N ASP A 37 1.28 -0.37 17.51
CA ASP A 37 1.81 -0.67 18.84
C ASP A 37 0.77 -1.39 19.71
N ARG A 38 -0.48 -0.91 19.72
CA ARG A 38 -1.59 -1.61 20.40
C ARG A 38 -1.83 -3.02 19.87
N LEU A 39 -1.80 -3.19 18.54
CA LEU A 39 -1.96 -4.50 17.91
C LEU A 39 -0.82 -5.45 18.30
N VAL A 40 0.43 -4.97 18.23
CA VAL A 40 1.63 -5.75 18.59
C VAL A 40 1.58 -6.17 20.04
N HIS A 41 1.22 -5.26 20.95
CA HIS A 41 1.09 -5.59 22.37
C HIS A 41 0.04 -6.68 22.60
N THR A 42 -1.13 -6.54 21.98
CA THR A 42 -2.22 -7.54 22.06
C THR A 42 -1.79 -8.89 21.51
N LEU A 43 -1.08 -8.91 20.36
CA LEU A 43 -0.61 -10.14 19.74
C LEU A 43 0.49 -10.80 20.58
N ALA A 44 1.45 -10.03 21.10
CA ALA A 44 2.52 -10.55 21.93
C ALA A 44 1.97 -11.28 23.17
N ASP A 45 1.00 -10.69 23.86
CA ASP A 45 0.39 -11.29 25.05
C ASP A 45 -0.48 -12.51 24.70
N ARG A 46 -1.06 -12.54 23.49
CA ARG A 46 -1.94 -13.62 23.05
C ARG A 46 -1.20 -14.84 22.52
N VAL A 47 -0.13 -14.63 21.75
CA VAL A 47 0.53 -15.70 20.98
C VAL A 47 1.83 -16.16 21.61
N LEU A 48 2.41 -15.37 22.51
CA LEU A 48 3.67 -15.69 23.18
C LEU A 48 3.45 -15.76 24.70
N ARG A 49 4.11 -16.72 25.34
CA ARG A 49 4.21 -16.78 26.79
C ARG A 49 5.65 -16.47 27.19
N PRO A 50 5.91 -15.27 27.76
CA PRO A 50 7.21 -14.97 28.35
C PRO A 50 7.53 -16.01 29.42
N GLN A 51 8.75 -16.55 29.40
CA GLN A 51 9.26 -17.45 30.44
C GLN A 51 10.43 -16.78 31.17
N PRO A 52 10.15 -15.83 32.08
CA PRO A 52 11.19 -15.33 32.98
C PRO A 52 11.59 -16.41 33.99
N GLY A 53 12.82 -16.34 34.50
CA GLY A 53 13.21 -17.10 35.69
C GLY A 53 12.36 -16.67 36.90
N PRO A 54 12.13 -17.56 37.87
CA PRO A 54 11.47 -17.16 39.11
C PRO A 54 12.30 -16.03 39.75
N GLU A 55 11.65 -14.90 40.04
CA GLU A 55 12.23 -13.71 40.70
C GLU A 55 13.07 -12.75 39.82
N ASP A 56 13.17 -12.98 38.50
CA ASP A 56 13.88 -12.07 37.59
C ASP A 56 12.94 -11.07 36.91
N GLU A 57 12.63 -9.95 37.57
CA GLU A 57 11.83 -8.86 37.01
C GLU A 57 12.47 -8.29 35.73
N ALA A 58 13.79 -8.12 35.72
CA ALA A 58 14.53 -7.66 34.55
C ALA A 58 14.45 -8.67 33.39
N GLY A 59 14.42 -9.97 33.71
CA GLY A 59 14.18 -11.06 32.78
C GLY A 59 12.76 -11.06 32.22
N ALA A 60 11.76 -10.72 33.05
CA ALA A 60 10.37 -10.57 32.59
C ALA A 60 10.22 -9.42 31.60
N ASP A 61 10.81 -8.26 31.89
CA ASP A 61 10.78 -7.11 30.97
C ASP A 61 11.54 -7.37 29.68
N ARG A 62 12.70 -8.03 29.76
CA ARG A 62 13.45 -8.48 28.58
C ARG A 62 12.64 -9.46 27.74
N ALA A 63 11.99 -10.44 28.36
CA ALA A 63 11.17 -11.43 27.66
C ALA A 63 9.96 -10.76 26.96
N ARG A 64 9.31 -9.79 27.60
CA ARG A 64 8.24 -8.99 26.99
C ARG A 64 8.75 -8.16 25.79
N ALA A 65 9.91 -7.52 25.92
CA ALA A 65 10.51 -6.74 24.84
C ALA A 65 10.85 -7.62 23.63
N LEU A 66 11.43 -8.81 23.87
CA LEU A 66 11.74 -9.77 22.81
C LEU A 66 10.48 -10.34 22.15
N ALA A 67 9.43 -10.60 22.93
CA ALA A 67 8.14 -11.04 22.41
C ALA A 67 7.52 -9.98 21.47
N ARG A 68 7.55 -8.70 21.88
CA ARG A 68 7.12 -7.58 21.03
C ARG A 68 7.93 -7.47 19.75
N LEU A 69 9.26 -7.57 19.83
CA LEU A 69 10.14 -7.54 18.66
C LEU A 69 9.84 -8.69 17.68
N HIS A 70 9.60 -9.90 18.19
CA HIS A 70 9.23 -11.04 17.36
C HIS A 70 7.93 -10.80 16.59
N VAL A 71 6.92 -10.25 17.25
CA VAL A 71 5.64 -9.90 16.60
C VAL A 71 5.83 -8.80 15.55
N LEU A 72 6.62 -7.77 15.84
CA LEU A 72 6.94 -6.69 14.88
C LEU A 72 7.60 -7.23 13.60
N ALA A 73 8.56 -8.16 13.74
CA ALA A 73 9.21 -8.78 12.58
C ALA A 73 8.21 -9.53 11.68
N ASN A 74 7.25 -10.25 12.29
CA ASN A 74 6.19 -10.92 11.54
C ASN A 74 5.19 -9.92 10.92
N LEU A 75 4.86 -8.83 11.64
CA LEU A 75 4.01 -7.77 11.13
C LEU A 75 4.62 -7.08 9.90
N GLU A 76 5.92 -6.81 9.92
CA GLU A 76 6.65 -6.25 8.76
C GLU A 76 6.52 -7.14 7.52
N GLN A 77 6.75 -8.45 7.68
CA GLN A 77 6.58 -9.43 6.59
C GLN A 77 5.14 -9.46 6.08
N ALA A 78 4.16 -9.45 6.98
CA ALA A 78 2.74 -9.43 6.62
C ALA A 78 2.37 -8.14 5.87
N VAL A 79 2.85 -6.98 6.31
CA VAL A 79 2.63 -5.69 5.64
C VAL A 79 3.24 -5.70 4.24
N HIS A 80 4.44 -6.23 4.04
CA HIS A 80 5.03 -6.36 2.71
C HIS A 80 4.17 -7.23 1.77
N HIS A 81 3.63 -8.35 2.26
CA HIS A 81 2.72 -9.18 1.48
C HIS A 81 1.42 -8.44 1.12
N LEU A 82 0.81 -7.76 2.09
CA LEU A 82 -0.43 -7.00 1.89
C LEU A 82 -0.22 -5.82 0.93
N GLN A 83 0.91 -5.11 1.03
CA GLN A 83 1.28 -4.04 0.11
C GLN A 83 1.40 -4.54 -1.33
N TYR A 84 2.02 -5.71 -1.53
CA TYR A 84 2.09 -6.32 -2.86
C TYR A 84 0.70 -6.65 -3.41
N GLY A 85 -0.19 -7.23 -2.57
CA GLY A 85 -1.58 -7.50 -2.94
C GLY A 85 -2.35 -6.23 -3.33
N ALA A 86 -2.23 -5.17 -2.53
CA ALA A 86 -2.85 -3.88 -2.80
C ALA A 86 -2.32 -3.23 -4.09
N ALA A 87 -1.00 -3.27 -4.32
CA ALA A 87 -0.40 -2.76 -5.54
C ALA A 87 -0.90 -3.54 -6.77
N ARG A 88 -0.98 -4.87 -6.69
CA ARG A 88 -1.53 -5.71 -7.76
C ARG A 88 -2.99 -5.38 -8.06
N ALA A 89 -3.81 -5.22 -7.03
CA ALA A 89 -5.22 -4.86 -7.20
C ALA A 89 -5.37 -3.48 -7.85
N ALA A 90 -4.57 -2.50 -7.43
CA ALA A 90 -4.55 -1.17 -8.05
C ALA A 90 -4.15 -1.25 -9.53
N ALA A 91 -3.09 -1.98 -9.87
CA ALA A 91 -2.66 -2.16 -11.26
C ALA A 91 -3.71 -2.87 -12.11
N ALA A 92 -4.37 -3.91 -11.58
CA ALA A 92 -5.47 -4.61 -12.25
C ALA A 92 -6.69 -3.69 -12.51
N ALA A 93 -6.89 -2.68 -11.64
CA ALA A 93 -7.89 -1.64 -11.81
C ALA A 93 -7.43 -0.49 -12.75
N GLY A 94 -6.26 -0.62 -13.39
CA GLY A 94 -5.72 0.34 -14.34
C GLY A 94 -4.77 1.39 -13.75
N ALA A 95 -4.40 1.28 -12.47
CA ALA A 95 -3.47 2.24 -11.87
C ALA A 95 -2.05 2.09 -12.45
N GLY A 96 -1.46 3.21 -12.85
CA GLY A 96 -0.07 3.26 -13.31
C GLY A 96 0.94 3.36 -12.16
N TYR A 97 2.23 3.16 -12.46
CA TYR A 97 3.31 3.35 -11.48
C TYR A 97 3.35 4.74 -10.81
N PRO A 98 2.94 5.86 -11.44
CA PRO A 98 2.83 7.14 -10.74
C PRO A 98 1.84 7.05 -9.57
N GLN A 99 0.60 6.63 -9.82
CA GLN A 99 -0.46 6.54 -8.81
C GLN A 99 -0.11 5.55 -7.70
N ILE A 100 0.48 4.41 -8.06
CA ILE A 100 0.93 3.39 -7.11
C ILE A 100 2.09 3.92 -6.25
N GLY A 101 3.01 4.68 -6.84
CA GLY A 101 4.10 5.34 -6.14
C GLY A 101 3.59 6.36 -5.14
N ASP A 102 2.74 7.29 -5.60
CA ASP A 102 2.18 8.36 -4.78
C ASP A 102 1.40 7.79 -3.59
N ALA A 103 0.54 6.79 -3.81
CA ALA A 103 -0.21 6.12 -2.74
C ALA A 103 0.68 5.40 -1.71
N SER A 104 1.91 5.07 -2.12
CA SER A 104 2.89 4.37 -1.29
C SER A 104 4.02 5.30 -0.80
N ASN A 105 3.85 6.62 -0.91
CA ASN A 105 4.85 7.63 -0.55
C ASN A 105 6.23 7.41 -1.19
N MET A 106 6.27 6.98 -2.46
CA MET A 106 7.51 6.78 -3.20
C MET A 106 7.41 7.28 -4.63
N SER A 107 8.55 7.58 -5.26
CA SER A 107 8.55 7.95 -6.67
C SER A 107 8.04 6.82 -7.57
N ARG A 108 7.54 7.18 -8.76
CA ARG A 108 7.23 6.23 -9.85
C ARG A 108 8.32 5.18 -10.06
N GLN A 109 9.60 5.59 -10.08
CA GLN A 109 10.72 4.67 -10.30
C GLN A 109 10.95 3.77 -9.08
N GLY A 110 10.73 4.29 -7.86
CA GLY A 110 10.72 3.49 -6.63
C GLY A 110 9.65 2.40 -6.68
N ALA A 111 8.43 2.74 -7.08
CA ALA A 111 7.33 1.79 -7.25
C ALA A 111 7.67 0.71 -8.29
N ARG A 112 8.23 1.10 -9.45
CA ARG A 112 8.65 0.15 -10.50
C ARG A 112 9.75 -0.79 -10.02
N ARG A 113 10.72 -0.29 -9.26
CA ARG A 113 11.81 -1.12 -8.71
C ARG A 113 11.30 -2.10 -7.66
N ARG A 114 10.37 -1.65 -6.80
CA ARG A 114 9.79 -2.48 -5.74
C ARG A 114 8.84 -3.56 -6.31
N TRP A 115 8.08 -3.22 -7.35
CA TRP A 115 7.10 -4.12 -7.97
C TRP A 115 7.31 -4.22 -9.49
N PRO A 116 8.38 -4.89 -9.93
CA PRO A 116 8.67 -5.02 -11.35
C PRO A 116 7.56 -5.82 -12.06
N GLY A 117 7.19 -5.39 -13.27
CA GLY A 117 6.21 -6.09 -14.11
C GLY A 117 4.75 -5.98 -13.65
N LEU A 118 4.47 -5.21 -12.60
CA LEU A 118 3.13 -5.05 -12.03
C LEU A 118 2.15 -4.36 -12.98
N VAL A 119 2.58 -3.26 -13.58
CA VAL A 119 1.83 -2.56 -14.63
C VAL A 119 2.32 -3.05 -15.98
N THR A 120 1.60 -4.01 -16.55
CA THR A 120 1.74 -4.38 -17.95
C THR A 120 0.86 -3.44 -18.76
N ASN A 121 1.33 -3.03 -19.93
CA ASN A 121 0.60 -2.14 -20.82
C ASN A 121 -0.57 -2.89 -21.51
N ALA A 122 -1.42 -3.56 -20.73
CA ALA A 122 -2.68 -4.09 -21.22
C ALA A 122 -3.64 -2.90 -21.24
N MET A 123 -3.78 -2.29 -22.42
CA MET A 123 -4.82 -1.31 -22.71
C MET A 123 -6.14 -1.74 -22.04
N PRO A 124 -6.90 -0.83 -21.41
CA PRO A 124 -8.25 -1.16 -21.00
C PRO A 124 -8.98 -1.69 -22.25
N HIS A 125 -9.53 -2.89 -22.14
CA HIS A 125 -10.37 -3.45 -23.18
C HIS A 125 -11.53 -2.48 -23.35
N SER A 126 -11.46 -1.64 -24.40
CA SER A 126 -12.61 -0.85 -24.79
C SER A 126 -13.71 -1.87 -25.08
N PRO A 127 -14.86 -1.83 -24.38
CA PRO A 127 -15.96 -2.73 -24.72
C PRO A 127 -16.27 -2.46 -26.19
N THR A 128 -16.12 -3.50 -27.00
CA THR A 128 -16.41 -3.43 -28.43
C THR A 128 -17.87 -3.01 -28.53
N ARG A 129 -18.11 -1.76 -28.93
CA ARG A 129 -19.45 -1.27 -29.23
C ARG A 129 -19.89 -2.01 -30.48
N THR A 130 -20.54 -3.16 -30.32
CA THR A 130 -21.22 -3.87 -31.40
C THR A 130 -22.29 -2.92 -31.92
N ILE A 131 -21.96 -2.16 -32.97
CA ILE A 131 -22.95 -1.44 -33.76
C ILE A 131 -23.64 -2.50 -34.60
N THR A 132 -24.69 -3.10 -34.04
CA THR A 132 -25.67 -3.82 -34.83
C THR A 132 -26.43 -2.77 -35.63
N ARG A 133 -26.01 -2.54 -36.89
CA ARG A 133 -26.83 -1.81 -37.85
C ARG A 133 -27.70 -2.83 -38.58
N SER A 134 -28.93 -2.95 -38.13
CA SER A 134 -30.01 -3.62 -38.86
C SER A 134 -30.61 -2.66 -39.88
N SER A 135 -31.00 -3.24 -41.02
CA SER A 135 -31.81 -2.71 -42.13
C SER A 135 -31.09 -1.94 -43.23
#